data_AF-H6C467-F1
#
_entry.id   AF-H6C467-F1
#
_cell.length_a   1.000
_cell.length_b   1.000
_cell.length_c   1.000
_cell.angle_alpha   90.00
_cell.angle_beta   90.00
_cell.angle_gamma   90.00
#
_symmetry.space_group_name_H-M   'P 1'
#
loop_
_entity.id
_entity.type
_entity.pdbx_description
1 polymer ?
#
loop_
_entity_poly.entity_id
_entity_poly.type
_entity_poly.pdbx_seq_one_letter_code
_entity_poly.pdbx_strand_id
1 'polypeptide(L)'
;MANFTGTVLITGGTSGLGYYAATEIARQRPQYRIIVASRKDPDNSAAKINQKLKQDNVVFMPLDLGHLDNVRSFVQSLGEQNIPPISGLVLNAGLQYPDAVKYTTDGIEATFGINHLGHALLFYLLQPYLAHEARTVVTASGTHDPAQKSGLPDAKYTSGEELAHPTAATIDNSGRQRYSTSKLCNIMWTYALHRRLTRLAGKKWTVVAFDPGLMPGTGLARDAGPLLRFVWNNVLPSLVPLLRLLISANVHRPEESGASLAWVLLDEAEQSNSGVYYEGRQQIKSSVDSYDESKQEELWSWTVNFLAADDKEKRDFQVAS
;
A
#
# COMPACT_ATOMS: atom_id res chain seq x y z
N MET A 1 -12.67 -28.57 -7.23
CA MET A 1 -11.89 -27.34 -7.00
C MET A 1 -12.59 -26.61 -5.87
N ALA A 2 -11.85 -26.04 -4.91
CA ALA A 2 -12.48 -25.27 -3.84
C ALA A 2 -13.25 -24.08 -4.44
N ASN A 3 -14.56 -23.98 -4.18
CA ASN A 3 -15.36 -22.84 -4.58
C ASN A 3 -15.14 -21.71 -3.56
N PHE A 4 -14.15 -20.87 -3.81
CA PHE A 4 -13.93 -19.66 -3.00
C PHE A 4 -15.08 -18.67 -3.18
N THR A 5 -15.49 -17.99 -2.10
CA THR A 5 -16.64 -17.06 -2.11
C THR A 5 -16.25 -15.60 -2.32
N GLY A 6 -14.96 -15.29 -2.21
CA GLY A 6 -14.41 -13.94 -2.38
C GLY A 6 -12.89 -13.99 -2.54
N THR A 7 -12.32 -12.87 -2.95
CA THR A 7 -10.87 -12.72 -3.14
C THR A 7 -10.32 -11.59 -2.28
N VAL A 8 -9.14 -11.80 -1.69
CA VAL A 8 -8.31 -10.71 -1.16
C VAL A 8 -7.01 -10.66 -1.94
N LEU A 9 -6.70 -9.49 -2.48
CA LEU A 9 -5.42 -9.22 -3.13
C LEU A 9 -4.55 -8.36 -2.21
N ILE A 10 -3.31 -8.80 -1.97
CA ILE A 10 -2.33 -8.06 -1.19
C ILE A 10 -1.04 -7.86 -1.98
N THR A 11 -0.66 -6.59 -2.21
CA THR A 11 0.63 -6.25 -2.79
C THR A 11 1.72 -6.34 -1.71
N GLY A 12 2.91 -6.82 -2.07
CA GLY A 12 4.03 -6.96 -1.13
C GLY A 12 3.82 -8.06 -0.07
N GLY A 13 2.96 -9.04 -0.33
CA GLY A 13 2.62 -10.10 0.64
C GLY A 13 3.66 -11.23 0.80
N THR A 14 4.83 -11.14 0.16
CA THR A 14 5.84 -12.22 0.17
C THR A 14 6.81 -12.16 1.35
N SER A 15 6.87 -11.03 2.07
CA SER A 15 7.77 -10.85 3.23
C SER A 15 7.25 -9.80 4.21
N GLY A 16 7.83 -9.76 5.42
CA GLY A 16 7.57 -8.72 6.43
C GLY A 16 6.09 -8.55 6.76
N LEU A 17 5.65 -7.29 6.89
CA LEU A 17 4.27 -6.89 7.18
C LEU A 17 3.24 -7.63 6.30
N GLY A 18 3.45 -7.60 4.98
CA GLY A 18 2.51 -8.18 4.02
C GLY A 18 2.37 -9.70 4.16
N TYR A 19 3.46 -10.41 4.44
CA TYR A 19 3.42 -11.87 4.67
C TYR A 19 2.61 -12.22 5.91
N TYR A 20 2.82 -11.50 7.02
CA TYR A 20 2.07 -11.73 8.26
C TYR A 20 0.61 -11.35 8.12
N ALA A 21 0.30 -10.25 7.42
CA ALA A 21 -1.07 -9.88 7.09
C ALA A 21 -1.74 -10.94 6.21
N ALA A 22 -1.10 -11.39 5.13
CA ALA A 22 -1.64 -12.45 4.27
C ALA A 22 -1.90 -13.75 5.03
N THR A 23 -0.99 -14.12 5.95
CA THR A 23 -1.15 -15.29 6.82
C THR A 23 -2.37 -15.14 7.74
N GLU A 24 -2.55 -13.96 8.35
CA GLU A 24 -3.68 -13.69 9.24
C GLU A 24 -5.02 -13.66 8.48
N ILE A 25 -5.04 -13.03 7.30
CA ILE A 25 -6.22 -12.98 6.45
C ILE A 25 -6.63 -14.40 6.00
N ALA A 26 -5.67 -15.22 5.53
CA ALA A 26 -5.93 -16.60 5.12
C ALA A 26 -6.48 -17.45 6.29
N ARG A 27 -5.95 -17.25 7.50
CA ARG A 27 -6.42 -17.93 8.71
C ARG A 27 -7.88 -17.59 9.03
N GLN A 28 -8.25 -16.31 8.95
CA GLN A 28 -9.59 -15.84 9.32
C GLN A 28 -10.63 -16.05 8.22
N ARG A 29 -10.20 -16.10 6.94
CA ARG A 29 -11.09 -16.26 5.78
C ARG A 29 -10.66 -17.48 4.92
N PRO A 30 -10.74 -18.72 5.45
CA PRO A 30 -10.42 -19.94 4.70
C PRO A 30 -11.22 -20.11 3.40
N GLN A 31 -12.42 -19.52 3.35
CA GLN A 31 -13.32 -19.52 2.19
C GLN A 31 -12.94 -18.52 1.10
N TYR A 32 -11.94 -17.66 1.33
CA TYR A 32 -11.48 -16.67 0.35
C TYR A 32 -10.20 -17.11 -0.35
N ARG A 33 -10.07 -16.73 -1.61
CA ARG A 33 -8.83 -16.81 -2.37
C ARG A 33 -7.92 -15.65 -1.97
N ILE A 34 -6.71 -15.95 -1.49
CA ILE A 34 -5.73 -14.93 -1.12
C ILE A 34 -4.66 -14.85 -2.21
N ILE A 35 -4.58 -13.71 -2.90
CA ILE A 35 -3.58 -13.44 -3.93
C ILE A 35 -2.48 -12.58 -3.31
N VAL A 36 -1.30 -13.19 -3.13
CA VAL A 36 -0.08 -12.50 -2.74
C VAL A 36 0.62 -12.03 -4.01
N ALA A 37 0.63 -10.71 -4.23
CA ALA A 37 1.20 -10.10 -5.43
C ALA A 37 2.55 -9.43 -5.11
N SER A 38 3.62 -9.80 -5.80
CA SER A 38 4.96 -9.21 -5.63
C SER A 38 5.85 -9.51 -6.83
N ARG A 39 6.96 -8.79 -7.01
CA ARG A 39 7.87 -9.01 -8.14
C ARG A 39 8.41 -10.44 -8.23
N LYS A 40 8.75 -11.02 -7.07
CA LYS A 40 9.33 -12.36 -6.93
C LYS A 40 8.87 -12.97 -5.60
N ASP A 41 8.86 -14.30 -5.54
CA ASP A 41 8.62 -15.07 -4.32
C ASP A 41 9.68 -16.17 -4.16
N PRO A 42 10.95 -15.79 -3.84
CA PRO A 42 12.04 -16.76 -3.72
C PRO A 42 11.81 -17.76 -2.56
N ASP A 43 10.95 -17.39 -1.62
CA ASP A 43 10.69 -18.12 -0.39
C ASP A 43 9.44 -19.00 -0.47
N ASN A 44 8.76 -19.04 -1.62
CA ASN A 44 7.48 -19.73 -1.80
C ASN A 44 6.47 -19.39 -0.69
N SER A 45 6.33 -18.10 -0.40
CA SER A 45 5.49 -17.54 0.66
C SER A 45 4.08 -18.12 0.68
N ALA A 46 3.40 -18.21 -0.47
CA ALA A 46 2.06 -18.78 -0.55
C ALA A 46 2.02 -20.25 -0.09
N ALA A 47 2.99 -21.06 -0.53
CA ALA A 47 3.09 -22.46 -0.12
C ALA A 47 3.40 -22.59 1.38
N LYS A 48 4.27 -21.73 1.94
CA LYS A 48 4.56 -21.69 3.37
C LYS A 48 3.33 -21.34 4.21
N ILE A 49 2.51 -20.38 3.77
CA ILE A 49 1.25 -20.02 4.44
C ILE A 49 0.28 -21.20 4.40
N ASN A 50 0.06 -21.76 3.22
CA ASN A 50 -0.80 -22.93 3.00
C ASN A 50 -0.37 -24.12 3.89
N GLN A 51 0.93 -24.44 3.94
CA GLN A 51 1.46 -25.49 4.80
C GLN A 51 1.23 -25.20 6.29
N LYS A 52 1.49 -23.96 6.73
CA LYS A 52 1.31 -23.53 8.12
C LYS A 52 -0.14 -23.61 8.57
N LEU A 53 -1.08 -23.25 7.70
CA LEU A 53 -2.51 -23.20 8.01
C LEU A 53 -3.26 -24.49 7.65
N LYS A 54 -2.60 -25.43 6.95
CA LYS A 54 -3.21 -26.63 6.36
C LYS A 54 -4.37 -26.26 5.41
N GLN A 55 -4.11 -25.31 4.53
CA GLN A 55 -5.03 -24.74 3.55
C GLN A 55 -4.39 -24.77 2.15
N ASP A 56 -5.17 -24.46 1.10
CA ASP A 56 -4.72 -24.32 -0.29
C ASP A 56 -5.22 -23.01 -0.95
N ASN A 57 -5.69 -22.08 -0.12
CA ASN A 57 -6.40 -20.88 -0.56
C ASN A 57 -5.49 -19.70 -0.90
N VAL A 58 -4.19 -19.77 -0.59
CA VAL A 58 -3.21 -18.72 -0.92
C VAL A 58 -2.45 -19.04 -2.20
N VAL A 59 -2.31 -18.06 -3.09
CA VAL A 59 -1.43 -18.14 -4.27
C VAL A 59 -0.55 -16.91 -4.43
N PHE A 60 0.58 -17.13 -5.06
CA PHE A 60 1.46 -16.09 -5.52
C PHE A 60 1.14 -15.71 -6.97
N MET A 61 1.15 -14.40 -7.27
CA MET A 61 1.12 -13.89 -8.63
C MET A 61 2.20 -12.80 -8.81
N PRO A 62 3.00 -12.83 -9.89
CA PRO A 62 4.04 -11.84 -10.12
C PRO A 62 3.45 -10.48 -10.47
N LEU A 63 3.87 -9.43 -9.75
CA LEU A 63 3.47 -8.04 -9.98
C LEU A 63 4.63 -7.08 -9.70
N ASP A 64 5.00 -6.29 -10.69
CA ASP A 64 5.94 -5.17 -10.58
C ASP A 64 5.21 -3.83 -10.70
N LEU A 65 5.04 -3.16 -9.56
CA LEU A 65 4.43 -1.83 -9.48
C LEU A 65 5.31 -0.72 -10.08
N GLY A 66 6.59 -0.99 -10.30
CA GLY A 66 7.52 -0.06 -10.95
C GLY A 66 7.58 -0.21 -12.47
N HIS A 67 6.67 -0.97 -13.07
CA HIS A 67 6.57 -1.17 -14.51
C HIS A 67 5.09 -1.17 -14.89
N LEU A 68 4.57 -0.05 -15.39
CA LEU A 68 3.13 0.14 -15.57
C LEU A 68 2.48 -0.89 -16.52
N ASP A 69 3.20 -1.31 -17.57
CA ASP A 69 2.73 -2.38 -18.48
C ASP A 69 2.63 -3.75 -17.79
N ASN A 70 3.50 -4.01 -16.80
CA ASN A 70 3.38 -5.22 -15.98
C ASN A 70 2.12 -5.19 -15.11
N VAL A 71 1.75 -4.03 -14.55
CA VAL A 71 0.50 -3.86 -13.78
C VAL A 71 -0.72 -4.15 -14.67
N ARG A 72 -0.71 -3.62 -15.91
CA ARG A 72 -1.76 -3.90 -16.91
C ARG A 72 -1.86 -5.38 -17.24
N SER A 73 -0.73 -6.01 -17.55
CA SER A 73 -0.64 -7.44 -17.86
C SER A 73 -1.07 -8.32 -16.69
N PHE A 74 -0.75 -7.92 -15.47
CA PHE A 74 -1.17 -8.60 -14.24
C PHE A 74 -2.70 -8.61 -14.12
N VAL A 75 -3.36 -7.47 -14.30
CA VAL A 75 -4.83 -7.38 -14.20
C VAL A 75 -5.51 -8.16 -15.32
N GLN A 76 -4.97 -8.12 -16.55
CA GLN A 76 -5.46 -8.96 -17.64
C GLN A 76 -5.39 -10.46 -17.28
N SER A 77 -4.22 -10.92 -16.81
CA SER A 77 -4.01 -12.32 -16.39
C SER A 77 -4.92 -12.73 -15.24
N LEU A 78 -5.27 -11.80 -14.35
CA LEU A 78 -6.22 -12.04 -13.25
C LEU A 78 -7.65 -12.19 -13.76
N GLY A 79 -8.07 -11.38 -14.75
CA GLY A 79 -9.38 -11.49 -15.39
C GLY A 79 -9.60 -12.82 -16.11
N GLU A 80 -8.54 -13.42 -16.64
CA GLU A 80 -8.58 -14.74 -17.30
C GLU A 80 -8.76 -15.92 -16.33
N GLN A 81 -8.45 -15.74 -15.04
CA GLN A 81 -8.45 -16.82 -14.04
C GLN A 81 -9.82 -17.13 -13.42
N ASN A 82 -10.91 -16.48 -13.87
CA ASN A 82 -12.27 -16.62 -13.33
C ASN A 82 -12.30 -16.63 -11.79
N ILE A 83 -11.61 -15.66 -11.19
CA ILE A 83 -11.55 -15.54 -9.73
C ILE A 83 -12.87 -15.01 -9.16
N PRO A 84 -13.22 -15.35 -7.91
CA PRO A 84 -14.33 -14.69 -7.22
C PRO A 84 -14.08 -13.19 -7.10
N PRO A 85 -15.14 -12.36 -6.96
CA PRO A 85 -15.01 -10.92 -6.80
C PRO A 85 -14.06 -10.53 -5.66
N ILE A 86 -13.30 -9.46 -5.86
CA ILE A 86 -12.32 -8.96 -4.89
C ILE A 86 -13.06 -8.20 -3.79
N SER A 87 -13.16 -8.81 -2.62
CA SER A 87 -13.76 -8.21 -1.42
C SER A 87 -12.76 -7.35 -0.65
N GLY A 88 -11.46 -7.64 -0.77
CA GLY A 88 -10.40 -6.90 -0.08
C GLY A 88 -9.22 -6.59 -0.99
N LEU A 89 -8.78 -5.33 -1.02
CA LEU A 89 -7.59 -4.89 -1.72
C LEU A 89 -6.63 -4.23 -0.73
N VAL A 90 -5.44 -4.81 -0.57
CA VAL A 90 -4.41 -4.32 0.34
C VAL A 90 -3.23 -3.79 -0.47
N LEU A 91 -3.18 -2.46 -0.63
CA LEU A 91 -2.12 -1.73 -1.34
C LEU A 91 -0.97 -1.47 -0.37
N ASN A 92 -0.24 -2.54 -0.05
CA ASN A 92 0.78 -2.56 1.00
C ASN A 92 2.23 -2.42 0.52
N ALA A 93 2.54 -2.88 -0.70
CA ALA A 93 3.90 -2.84 -1.22
C ALA A 93 4.48 -1.43 -1.15
N GLY A 94 5.69 -1.30 -0.61
CA GLY A 94 6.37 -0.02 -0.56
C GLY A 94 7.86 -0.20 -0.46
N LEU A 95 8.57 0.78 -0.97
CA LEU A 95 10.01 0.86 -0.85
C LEU A 95 10.45 2.30 -0.62
N GLN A 96 11.70 2.43 -0.21
CA GLN A 96 12.42 3.69 -0.15
C GLN A 96 13.79 3.49 -0.77
N TYR A 97 14.27 4.50 -1.47
CA TYR A 97 15.67 4.62 -1.84
C TYR A 97 16.28 5.74 -1.00
N PRO A 98 17.20 5.44 -0.07
CA PRO A 98 17.70 6.44 0.87
C PRO A 98 18.67 7.46 0.23
N ASP A 99 19.25 7.11 -0.92
CA ASP A 99 20.31 7.86 -1.58
C ASP A 99 19.77 8.72 -2.75
N ALA A 100 20.56 8.87 -3.81
CA ALA A 100 20.18 9.63 -5.01
C ALA A 100 18.90 9.09 -5.68
N VAL A 101 18.26 9.96 -6.46
CA VAL A 101 17.05 9.68 -7.22
C VAL A 101 17.25 8.45 -8.10
N LYS A 102 16.28 7.54 -8.05
CA LYS A 102 16.19 6.39 -8.95
C LYS A 102 14.93 6.52 -9.78
N TYR A 103 14.95 5.91 -10.96
CA TYR A 103 13.83 5.92 -11.89
C TYR A 103 13.30 4.51 -12.13
N THR A 104 12.00 4.41 -12.37
CA THR A 104 11.35 3.22 -12.93
C THR A 104 11.76 3.03 -14.39
N THR A 105 11.38 1.89 -14.99
CA THR A 105 11.55 1.67 -16.43
C THR A 105 10.77 2.69 -17.26
N ASP A 106 9.71 3.26 -16.68
CA ASP A 106 8.82 4.25 -17.30
C ASP A 106 9.34 5.69 -17.13
N GLY A 107 10.54 5.90 -16.57
CA GLY A 107 11.16 7.22 -16.41
C GLY A 107 10.63 8.04 -15.22
N ILE A 108 9.90 7.41 -14.29
CA ILE A 108 9.28 8.05 -13.13
C ILE A 108 10.19 7.90 -11.91
N GLU A 109 10.26 8.90 -11.02
CA GLU A 109 10.93 8.73 -9.72
C GLU A 109 10.39 7.49 -8.99
N ALA A 110 11.29 6.57 -8.66
CA ALA A 110 10.91 5.20 -8.34
C ALA A 110 10.16 5.06 -7.01
N THR A 111 10.41 5.93 -6.03
CA THR A 111 9.67 5.91 -4.75
C THR A 111 8.21 6.29 -4.96
N PHE A 112 7.95 7.40 -5.64
CA PHE A 112 6.61 7.86 -6.00
C PHE A 112 5.92 6.90 -6.97
N GLY A 113 6.62 6.48 -8.03
CA GLY A 113 6.11 5.55 -9.04
C GLY A 113 5.63 4.23 -8.43
N ILE A 114 6.39 3.65 -7.49
CA ILE A 114 6.07 2.35 -6.90
C ILE A 114 5.07 2.47 -5.76
N ASN A 115 5.26 3.43 -4.84
CA ASN A 115 4.44 3.51 -3.64
C ASN A 115 3.03 4.04 -3.94
N HIS A 116 2.90 4.90 -4.96
CA HIS A 116 1.66 5.60 -5.32
C HIS A 116 1.15 5.22 -6.71
N LEU A 117 1.89 5.48 -7.80
CA LEU A 117 1.33 5.35 -9.16
C LEU A 117 1.01 3.91 -9.56
N GLY A 118 1.90 2.95 -9.30
CA GLY A 118 1.63 1.55 -9.57
C GLY A 118 0.40 1.05 -8.80
N HIS A 119 0.21 1.51 -7.56
CA HIS A 119 -0.97 1.18 -6.76
C HIS A 119 -2.25 1.85 -7.25
N ALA A 120 -2.19 3.12 -7.63
CA ALA A 120 -3.32 3.82 -8.21
C ALA A 120 -3.78 3.16 -9.52
N LEU A 121 -2.84 2.84 -10.41
CA LEU A 121 -3.12 2.10 -11.64
C LEU A 121 -3.76 0.74 -11.36
N LEU A 122 -3.18 -0.02 -10.41
CA LEU A 122 -3.73 -1.30 -10.00
C LEU A 122 -5.17 -1.17 -9.50
N PHE A 123 -5.46 -0.21 -8.63
CA PHE A 123 -6.82 0.05 -8.15
C PHE A 123 -7.77 0.36 -9.32
N TYR A 124 -7.38 1.29 -10.19
CA TYR A 124 -8.23 1.72 -11.30
C TYR A 124 -8.61 0.58 -12.24
N LEU A 125 -7.63 -0.26 -12.59
CA LEU A 125 -7.82 -1.42 -13.45
C LEU A 125 -8.60 -2.56 -12.76
N LEU A 126 -8.53 -2.67 -11.44
CA LEU A 126 -9.25 -3.69 -10.68
C LEU A 126 -10.72 -3.36 -10.41
N GLN A 127 -11.17 -2.12 -10.64
CA GLN A 127 -12.56 -1.71 -10.39
C GLN A 127 -13.63 -2.68 -10.94
N PRO A 128 -13.52 -3.22 -12.17
CA PRO A 128 -14.51 -4.18 -12.71
C PRO A 128 -14.58 -5.51 -11.94
N TYR A 129 -13.53 -5.86 -11.20
CA TYR A 129 -13.39 -7.12 -10.47
C TYR A 129 -13.71 -6.97 -8.97
N LEU A 130 -13.94 -5.75 -8.48
CA LEU A 130 -14.29 -5.51 -7.09
C LEU A 130 -15.71 -6.02 -6.78
N ALA A 131 -15.86 -6.63 -5.60
CA ALA A 131 -17.15 -7.04 -5.07
C ALA A 131 -18.10 -5.84 -4.88
N HIS A 132 -19.40 -6.11 -4.68
CA HIS A 132 -20.37 -5.04 -4.36
C HIS A 132 -19.98 -4.27 -3.08
N GLU A 133 -19.48 -5.00 -2.09
CA GLU A 133 -18.92 -4.47 -0.85
C GLU A 133 -17.42 -4.81 -0.84
N ALA A 134 -16.59 -3.86 -1.26
CA ALA A 134 -15.15 -4.03 -1.37
C ALA A 134 -14.44 -3.02 -0.48
N ARG A 135 -13.42 -3.49 0.24
CA ARG A 135 -12.63 -2.65 1.13
C ARG A 135 -11.20 -2.53 0.64
N THR A 136 -10.74 -1.30 0.47
CA THR A 136 -9.36 -0.98 0.09
C THR A 136 -8.60 -0.44 1.29
N VAL A 137 -7.45 -1.03 1.61
CA VAL A 137 -6.53 -0.54 2.63
C VAL A 137 -5.24 -0.09 1.96
N VAL A 138 -4.89 1.18 2.14
CA VAL A 138 -3.68 1.79 1.56
C VAL A 138 -2.63 1.94 2.65
N THR A 139 -1.47 1.30 2.50
CA THR A 139 -0.41 1.42 3.51
C THR A 139 0.34 2.74 3.37
N ALA A 140 0.16 3.59 4.38
CA ALA A 140 0.81 4.87 4.56
C ALA A 140 1.97 4.73 5.57
N SER A 141 2.28 5.79 6.32
CA SER A 141 3.26 5.80 7.41
C SER A 141 3.15 7.11 8.19
N GLY A 142 3.39 7.10 9.50
CA GLY A 142 3.51 8.30 10.34
C GLY A 142 4.55 9.33 9.88
N THR A 143 5.50 8.93 9.03
CA THR A 143 6.49 9.82 8.40
C THR A 143 5.88 10.92 7.52
N HIS A 144 4.62 10.78 7.12
CA HIS A 144 3.88 11.81 6.41
C HIS A 144 3.60 13.07 7.26
N ASP A 145 3.59 12.94 8.59
CA ASP A 145 3.19 13.99 9.53
C ASP A 145 4.40 14.55 10.31
N PRO A 146 4.80 15.81 10.06
CA PRO A 146 5.84 16.48 10.83
C PRO A 146 5.56 16.49 12.35
N ALA A 147 4.28 16.51 12.76
CA ALA A 147 3.91 16.53 14.18
C ALA A 147 4.26 15.22 14.90
N GLN A 148 4.36 14.09 14.18
CA GLN A 148 4.76 12.82 14.76
C GLN A 148 6.26 12.70 15.03
N LYS A 149 7.09 13.63 14.53
CA LYS A 149 8.54 13.68 14.76
C LYS A 149 9.24 12.33 14.52
N SER A 150 8.92 11.71 13.37
CA SER A 150 9.41 10.37 13.00
C SER A 150 10.94 10.25 12.89
N GLY A 151 11.67 11.38 12.87
CA GLY A 151 13.11 11.43 12.64
C GLY A 151 13.50 11.36 11.16
N LEU A 152 12.53 11.27 10.25
CA LEU A 152 12.74 11.48 8.82
C LEU A 152 12.46 12.94 8.45
N PRO A 153 13.05 13.45 7.36
CA PRO A 153 12.69 14.74 6.80
C PRO A 153 11.19 14.82 6.49
N ASP A 154 10.62 15.99 6.76
CA ASP A 154 9.19 16.28 6.59
C ASP A 154 8.74 16.08 5.14
N ALA A 155 7.56 15.50 4.98
CA ALA A 155 6.90 15.39 3.68
C ALA A 155 6.69 16.79 3.07
N LYS A 156 6.97 16.92 1.77
CA LYS A 156 6.78 18.17 1.03
C LYS A 156 6.16 17.87 -0.33
N TYR A 157 4.85 18.03 -0.40
CA TYR A 157 4.11 17.91 -1.65
C TYR A 157 4.22 19.20 -2.48
N THR A 158 4.58 19.08 -3.76
CA THR A 158 4.60 20.19 -4.72
C THR A 158 3.56 19.99 -5.82
N SER A 159 3.72 18.97 -6.65
CA SER A 159 2.74 18.51 -7.64
C SER A 159 2.99 17.06 -8.02
N GLY A 160 2.02 16.40 -8.65
CA GLY A 160 2.23 15.04 -9.17
C GLY A 160 3.38 14.99 -10.18
N GLU A 161 3.46 16.01 -11.04
CA GLU A 161 4.48 16.11 -12.09
C GLU A 161 5.89 16.22 -11.52
N GLU A 162 6.12 17.08 -10.53
CA GLU A 162 7.46 17.28 -9.96
C GLU A 162 7.91 16.09 -9.11
N LEU A 163 6.96 15.36 -8.50
CA LEU A 163 7.27 14.11 -7.83
C LEU A 163 7.68 13.01 -8.81
N ALA A 164 6.98 12.89 -9.95
CA ALA A 164 7.32 11.93 -11.00
C ALA A 164 8.60 12.29 -11.75
N HIS A 165 8.79 13.57 -12.06
CA HIS A 165 9.90 14.11 -12.82
C HIS A 165 10.57 15.26 -12.04
N PRO A 166 11.46 14.95 -11.09
CA PRO A 166 12.10 15.96 -10.25
C PRO A 166 12.87 17.00 -11.08
N THR A 167 12.69 18.27 -10.76
CA THR A 167 13.40 19.38 -11.42
C THR A 167 14.80 19.54 -10.85
N ALA A 168 15.64 20.38 -11.46
CA ALA A 168 16.95 20.71 -10.91
C ALA A 168 16.89 21.27 -9.48
N ALA A 169 15.76 21.89 -9.08
CA ALA A 169 15.58 22.42 -7.73
C ALA A 169 15.23 21.34 -6.70
N THR A 170 14.67 20.20 -7.14
CA THR A 170 14.18 19.15 -6.23
C THR A 170 14.88 17.81 -6.43
N ILE A 171 15.75 17.66 -7.42
CA ILE A 171 16.52 16.43 -7.67
C ILE A 171 17.36 16.03 -6.45
N ASP A 172 17.95 17.00 -5.75
CA ASP A 172 18.79 16.79 -4.58
C ASP A 172 18.00 16.60 -3.27
N ASN A 173 16.66 16.63 -3.32
CA ASN A 173 15.85 16.28 -2.16
C ASN A 173 16.18 14.85 -1.70
N SER A 174 16.40 14.71 -0.39
CA SER A 174 16.76 13.42 0.19
C SER A 174 15.73 12.33 -0.15
N GLY A 175 16.19 11.13 -0.46
CA GLY A 175 15.30 10.00 -0.75
C GLY A 175 14.35 9.66 0.41
N ARG A 176 14.75 9.95 1.66
CA ARG A 176 13.87 9.84 2.83
C ARG A 176 12.72 10.84 2.81
N GLN A 177 12.94 12.08 2.35
CA GLN A 177 11.86 13.06 2.15
C GLN A 177 10.88 12.60 1.07
N ARG A 178 11.39 12.01 -0.02
CA ARG A 178 10.55 11.43 -1.08
C ARG A 178 9.68 10.30 -0.55
N TYR A 179 10.24 9.44 0.30
CA TYR A 179 9.47 8.42 1.00
C TYR A 179 8.36 9.04 1.86
N SER A 180 8.67 9.98 2.77
CA SER A 180 7.67 10.69 3.59
C SER A 180 6.57 11.32 2.71
N THR A 181 6.95 11.95 1.60
CA THR A 181 6.04 12.59 0.65
C THR A 181 5.17 11.57 -0.09
N SER A 182 5.71 10.40 -0.49
CA SER A 182 4.91 9.32 -1.08
C SER A 182 3.87 8.77 -0.10
N LYS A 183 4.18 8.75 1.20
CA LYS A 183 3.23 8.32 2.25
C LYS A 183 2.16 9.36 2.52
N LEU A 184 2.47 10.65 2.38
CA LEU A 184 1.48 11.73 2.33
C LEU A 184 0.56 11.57 1.10
N CYS A 185 1.11 11.25 -0.08
CA CYS A 185 0.33 11.01 -1.30
C CYS A 185 -0.68 9.87 -1.12
N ASN A 186 -0.29 8.76 -0.48
CA ASN A 186 -1.19 7.64 -0.20
C ASN A 186 -2.41 8.06 0.65
N ILE A 187 -2.23 8.96 1.62
CA ILE A 187 -3.32 9.46 2.47
C ILE A 187 -4.19 10.45 1.69
N MET A 188 -3.57 11.40 0.98
CA MET A 188 -4.30 12.36 0.14
C MET A 188 -5.15 11.64 -0.92
N TRP A 189 -4.59 10.61 -1.57
CA TRP A 189 -5.30 9.77 -2.53
C TRP A 189 -6.43 8.97 -1.87
N THR A 190 -6.23 8.47 -0.64
CA THR A 190 -7.30 7.80 0.13
C THR A 190 -8.49 8.74 0.36
N TYR A 191 -8.26 10.00 0.72
CA TYR A 191 -9.32 10.99 0.92
C TYR A 191 -10.00 11.40 -0.39
N ALA A 192 -9.23 11.61 -1.46
CA ALA A 192 -9.76 11.88 -2.79
C ALA A 192 -10.62 10.72 -3.33
N LEU A 193 -10.18 9.48 -3.12
CA LEU A 193 -10.95 8.29 -3.48
C LEU A 193 -12.23 8.21 -2.64
N HIS A 194 -12.15 8.37 -1.31
CA HIS A 194 -13.32 8.35 -0.44
C HIS A 194 -14.42 9.32 -0.92
N ARG A 195 -14.07 10.57 -1.26
CA ARG A 195 -15.04 11.56 -1.81
C ARG A 195 -15.72 11.09 -3.09
N ARG A 196 -15.08 10.26 -3.90
CA ARG A 196 -15.65 9.69 -5.13
C ARG A 196 -16.53 8.49 -4.82
N LEU A 197 -16.10 7.64 -3.89
CA LEU A 197 -16.88 6.48 -3.44
C LEU A 197 -18.21 6.89 -2.80
N THR A 198 -18.27 8.02 -2.08
CA THR A 198 -19.54 8.52 -1.51
C THR A 198 -20.56 8.96 -2.56
N ARG A 199 -20.12 9.22 -3.81
CA ARG A 199 -20.96 9.58 -4.95
C ARG A 199 -21.27 8.39 -5.86
N LEU A 200 -20.62 7.24 -5.64
CA LEU A 200 -20.76 6.05 -6.46
C LEU A 200 -22.08 5.34 -6.14
N ALA A 201 -23.01 5.35 -7.09
CA ALA A 201 -24.29 4.67 -6.95
C ALA A 201 -24.14 3.14 -7.08
N GLY A 202 -24.85 2.39 -6.24
CA GLY A 202 -24.98 0.92 -6.37
C GLY A 202 -23.75 0.10 -5.95
N LYS A 203 -22.77 0.71 -5.27
CA LYS A 203 -21.64 0.02 -4.64
C LYS A 203 -21.44 0.53 -3.22
N LYS A 204 -20.93 -0.32 -2.32
CA LYS A 204 -20.55 0.06 -0.95
C LYS A 204 -19.06 -0.12 -0.76
N TRP A 205 -18.28 0.58 -1.58
CA TRP A 205 -16.83 0.52 -1.50
C TRP A 205 -16.33 1.43 -0.39
N THR A 206 -15.34 0.95 0.37
CA THR A 206 -14.66 1.76 1.38
C THR A 206 -13.15 1.78 1.12
N VAL A 207 -12.52 2.88 1.51
CA VAL A 207 -11.08 3.05 1.45
C VAL A 207 -10.57 3.64 2.77
N VAL A 208 -9.48 3.10 3.29
CA VAL A 208 -8.82 3.58 4.51
C VAL A 208 -7.31 3.60 4.33
N ALA A 209 -6.63 4.50 5.03
CA ALA A 209 -5.17 4.55 5.10
C ALA A 209 -4.70 3.90 6.40
N PHE A 210 -3.59 3.17 6.34
CA PHE A 210 -3.05 2.42 7.48
C PHE A 210 -1.56 2.68 7.68
N ASP A 211 -1.18 3.07 8.88
CA ASP A 211 0.20 3.14 9.34
C ASP A 211 0.55 1.92 10.20
N PRO A 212 1.49 1.08 9.74
CA PRO A 212 1.94 -0.09 10.47
C PRO A 212 2.91 0.24 11.61
N GLY A 213 3.34 1.50 11.74
CA GLY A 213 4.37 1.92 12.68
C GLY A 213 5.78 1.51 12.25
N LEU A 214 6.75 1.83 13.11
CA LEU A 214 8.14 1.48 12.90
C LEU A 214 8.34 -0.02 13.16
N MET A 215 8.77 -0.76 12.14
CA MET A 215 9.03 -2.20 12.26
C MET A 215 10.49 -2.52 11.92
N PRO A 216 11.39 -2.46 12.91
CA PRO A 216 12.76 -2.91 12.71
C PRO A 216 12.81 -4.37 12.25
N GLY A 217 13.70 -4.68 11.32
CA GLY A 217 13.88 -6.02 10.75
C GLY A 217 13.06 -6.31 9.50
N THR A 218 12.25 -5.37 9.04
CA THR A 218 11.60 -5.47 7.73
C THR A 218 12.54 -5.07 6.59
N GLY A 219 12.21 -5.47 5.36
CA GLY A 219 12.98 -5.12 4.16
C GLY A 219 12.96 -3.63 3.78
N LEU A 220 12.41 -2.74 4.62
CA LEU A 220 12.41 -1.29 4.43
C LEU A 220 13.82 -0.69 4.40
N ALA A 221 14.79 -1.29 5.09
CA ALA A 221 16.19 -0.85 5.10
C ALA A 221 17.10 -1.71 4.21
N ARG A 222 16.56 -2.40 3.19
CA ARG A 222 17.33 -3.34 2.34
C ARG A 222 18.51 -2.69 1.60
N ASP A 223 18.34 -1.42 1.24
CA ASP A 223 19.33 -0.61 0.51
C ASP A 223 20.13 0.31 1.46
N ALA A 224 19.98 0.17 2.78
CA ALA A 224 20.81 0.89 3.74
C ALA A 224 22.23 0.29 3.80
N GLY A 225 23.20 1.09 4.25
CA GLY A 225 24.59 0.65 4.40
C GLY A 225 24.74 -0.63 5.25
N PRO A 226 25.76 -1.48 5.01
CA PRO A 226 25.86 -2.83 5.58
C PRO A 226 25.74 -2.89 7.11
N LEU A 227 26.37 -1.96 7.82
CA LEU A 227 26.31 -1.87 9.28
C LEU A 227 24.89 -1.53 9.78
N LEU A 228 24.25 -0.53 9.14
CA LEU A 228 22.90 -0.12 9.48
C LEU A 228 21.89 -1.24 9.19
N ARG A 229 22.06 -1.94 8.06
CA ARG A 229 21.26 -3.11 7.68
C ARG A 229 21.42 -4.27 8.66
N PHE A 230 22.63 -4.53 9.16
CA PHE A 230 22.88 -5.56 10.16
C PHE A 230 22.17 -5.23 11.48
N VAL A 231 22.33 -4.00 11.99
CA VAL A 231 21.66 -3.53 13.21
C VAL A 231 20.14 -3.57 13.07
N TRP A 232 19.62 -3.09 11.94
CA TRP A 232 18.19 -3.09 11.63
C TRP A 232 17.59 -4.51 11.59
N ASN A 233 18.30 -5.48 11.01
CA ASN A 233 17.78 -6.84 10.84
C ASN A 233 18.00 -7.76 12.04
N ASN A 234 19.07 -7.56 12.81
CA ASN A 234 19.48 -8.54 13.84
C ASN A 234 19.41 -8.00 15.27
N VAL A 235 19.50 -6.68 15.47
CA VAL A 235 19.60 -6.07 16.81
C VAL A 235 18.30 -5.39 17.21
N LEU A 236 17.80 -4.47 16.38
CA LEU A 236 16.60 -3.69 16.70
C LEU A 236 15.32 -4.52 16.90
N PRO A 237 15.07 -5.65 16.20
CA PRO A 237 13.87 -6.47 16.43
C PRO A 237 13.78 -7.08 17.83
N SER A 238 14.94 -7.33 18.46
CA SER A 238 15.02 -7.86 19.83
C SER A 238 14.78 -6.76 20.88
N LEU A 239 14.95 -5.49 20.50
CA LEU A 239 14.81 -4.33 21.37
C LEU A 239 13.44 -3.64 21.27
N VAL A 240 12.48 -4.19 20.52
CA VAL A 240 11.15 -3.58 20.31
C VAL A 240 10.48 -3.10 21.63
N PRO A 241 10.44 -3.87 22.74
CA PRO A 241 9.86 -3.38 24.00
C PRO A 241 10.54 -2.12 24.56
N LEU A 242 11.86 -2.02 24.41
CA LEU A 242 12.64 -0.87 24.84
C LEU A 242 12.43 0.33 23.89
N LEU A 243 12.41 0.09 22.58
CA LEU A 243 12.17 1.14 21.58
C LEU A 243 10.76 1.73 21.69
N ARG A 244 9.76 0.89 22.05
CA ARG A 244 8.40 1.34 22.38
C ARG A 244 8.40 2.37 23.52
N LEU A 245 9.21 2.11 24.54
CA LEU A 245 9.31 2.97 25.72
C LEU A 245 10.11 4.25 25.44
N LEU A 246 11.18 4.16 24.64
CA LEU A 246 12.15 5.25 24.49
C LEU A 246 11.95 6.13 23.25
N ILE A 247 11.36 5.60 22.17
CA ILE A 247 11.24 6.30 20.89
C ILE A 247 9.79 6.64 20.58
N SER A 248 8.92 5.64 20.47
CA SER A 248 7.51 5.83 20.16
C SER A 248 6.72 4.58 20.51
N ALA A 249 5.50 4.74 21.04
CA ALA A 249 4.58 3.62 21.27
C ALA A 249 4.21 2.88 19.97
N ASN A 250 4.37 3.53 18.81
CA ASN A 250 4.09 2.99 17.49
C ASN A 250 5.28 2.22 16.87
N VAL A 251 6.02 1.47 17.69
CA VAL A 251 7.07 0.54 17.25
C VAL A 251 6.55 -0.88 17.42
N HIS A 252 6.58 -1.71 16.38
CA HIS A 252 5.95 -3.03 16.40
C HIS A 252 6.79 -4.12 15.76
N ARG A 253 6.52 -5.36 16.15
CA ARG A 253 6.98 -6.53 15.40
C ARG A 253 6.13 -6.68 14.13
N PRO A 254 6.70 -7.19 13.03
CA PRO A 254 5.95 -7.42 11.79
C PRO A 254 4.68 -8.26 11.96
N GLU A 255 4.69 -9.21 12.89
CA GLU A 255 3.55 -10.05 13.26
C GLU A 255 2.38 -9.22 13.83
N GLU A 256 2.68 -8.27 14.73
CA GLU A 256 1.68 -7.44 15.41
C GLU A 256 1.05 -6.44 14.42
N SER A 257 1.88 -5.79 13.59
CA SER A 257 1.39 -4.89 12.54
C SER A 257 0.66 -5.66 11.43
N GLY A 258 1.08 -6.88 11.09
CA GLY A 258 0.40 -7.75 10.13
C GLY A 258 -0.98 -8.15 10.61
N ALA A 259 -1.11 -8.51 11.89
CA ALA A 259 -2.41 -8.79 12.51
C ALA A 259 -3.30 -7.53 12.57
N SER A 260 -2.71 -6.35 12.76
CA SER A 260 -3.46 -5.08 12.74
C SER A 260 -3.93 -4.70 11.33
N LEU A 261 -3.11 -4.92 10.30
CA LEU A 261 -3.49 -4.73 8.91
C LEU A 261 -4.64 -5.67 8.51
N ALA A 262 -4.56 -6.95 8.91
CA ALA A 262 -5.64 -7.90 8.71
C ALA A 262 -6.93 -7.49 9.44
N TRP A 263 -6.81 -6.97 10.68
CA TRP A 263 -7.93 -6.43 11.44
C TRP A 263 -8.59 -5.25 10.73
N VAL A 264 -7.81 -4.25 10.28
CA VAL A 264 -8.35 -3.08 9.54
C VAL A 264 -9.10 -3.52 8.27
N LEU A 265 -8.65 -4.60 7.61
CA LEU A 265 -9.31 -5.14 6.43
C LEU A 265 -10.58 -5.95 6.75
N LEU A 266 -10.57 -6.77 7.80
CA LEU A 266 -11.55 -7.85 7.98
C LEU A 266 -12.56 -7.63 9.11
N ASP A 267 -12.27 -6.76 10.07
CA ASP A 267 -13.13 -6.54 11.22
C ASP A 267 -14.45 -5.91 10.77
N GLU A 268 -15.57 -6.52 11.17
CA GLU A 268 -16.91 -6.14 10.74
C GLU A 268 -17.33 -4.77 11.30
N ALA A 269 -16.88 -4.41 12.50
CA ALA A 269 -17.18 -3.13 13.12
C ALA A 269 -16.50 -1.96 12.37
N GLU A 270 -15.42 -2.24 11.66
CA GLU A 270 -14.65 -1.24 10.92
C GLU A 270 -15.05 -1.10 9.44
N GLN A 271 -15.91 -1.99 8.91
CA GLN A 271 -16.22 -2.04 7.47
C GLN A 271 -16.92 -0.79 6.95
N SER A 272 -17.69 -0.09 7.80
CA SER A 272 -18.37 1.16 7.44
C SER A 272 -17.45 2.37 7.46
N ASN A 273 -16.30 2.30 8.14
CA ASN A 273 -15.33 3.37 8.21
C ASN A 273 -14.63 3.52 6.84
N SER A 274 -14.66 4.74 6.30
CA SER A 274 -14.01 5.09 5.03
C SER A 274 -13.49 6.52 5.10
N GLY A 275 -12.41 6.82 4.37
CA GLY A 275 -11.79 8.14 4.37
C GLY A 275 -11.08 8.45 5.70
N VAL A 276 -10.63 7.42 6.40
CA VAL A 276 -9.99 7.54 7.73
C VAL A 276 -8.56 7.00 7.69
N TYR A 277 -7.77 7.38 8.70
CA TYR A 277 -6.39 6.97 8.88
C TYR A 277 -6.24 6.21 10.20
N TYR A 278 -5.67 5.01 10.13
CA TYR A 278 -5.38 4.16 11.29
C TYR A 278 -3.90 4.14 11.60
N GLU A 279 -3.57 4.26 12.88
CA GLU A 279 -2.29 3.86 13.45
C GLU A 279 -2.50 2.57 14.23
N GLY A 280 -1.98 1.45 13.73
CA GLY A 280 -2.30 0.13 14.27
C GLY A 280 -3.82 -0.13 14.25
N ARG A 281 -4.45 -0.22 15.42
CA ARG A 281 -5.90 -0.44 15.56
C ARG A 281 -6.67 0.80 16.02
N GLN A 282 -6.05 1.97 16.00
CA GLN A 282 -6.67 3.21 16.44
C GLN A 282 -6.84 4.17 15.27
N GLN A 283 -8.05 4.71 15.11
CA GLN A 283 -8.28 5.82 14.21
C GLN A 283 -7.70 7.10 14.82
N ILE A 284 -6.79 7.75 14.10
CA ILE A 284 -6.18 9.02 14.51
C ILE A 284 -6.28 10.04 13.38
N LYS A 285 -6.00 11.31 13.69
CA LYS A 285 -5.86 12.34 12.66
C LYS A 285 -4.52 12.17 11.93
N SER A 286 -4.53 12.40 10.63
CA SER A 286 -3.34 12.51 9.79
C SER A 286 -2.81 13.95 9.80
N SER A 287 -1.70 14.18 9.10
CA SER A 287 -1.07 15.50 8.96
C SER A 287 -2.06 16.58 8.48
N VAL A 288 -1.84 17.83 8.91
CA VAL A 288 -2.61 18.99 8.42
C VAL A 288 -2.59 19.07 6.89
N ASP A 289 -1.42 18.85 6.28
CA ASP A 289 -1.25 18.94 4.83
C ASP A 289 -2.10 17.93 4.06
N SER A 290 -2.33 16.76 4.65
CA SER A 290 -3.14 15.72 4.02
C SER A 290 -4.61 16.09 3.88
N TYR A 291 -5.12 17.08 4.62
CA TYR A 291 -6.50 17.57 4.53
C TYR A 291 -6.68 18.70 3.52
N ASP A 292 -5.62 19.19 2.87
CA ASP A 292 -5.72 20.17 1.80
C ASP A 292 -6.36 19.55 0.55
N GLU A 293 -7.65 19.83 0.34
CA GLU A 293 -8.40 19.27 -0.78
C GLU A 293 -7.84 19.69 -2.13
N SER A 294 -7.21 20.87 -2.24
CA SER A 294 -6.64 21.33 -3.51
C SER A 294 -5.47 20.45 -3.94
N LYS A 295 -4.61 20.05 -2.99
CA LYS A 295 -3.50 19.11 -3.23
C LYS A 295 -4.01 17.71 -3.53
N GLN A 296 -5.05 17.27 -2.82
CA GLN A 296 -5.65 15.97 -3.06
C GLN A 296 -6.24 15.85 -4.47
N GLU A 297 -6.94 16.89 -4.93
CA GLU A 297 -7.56 16.91 -6.27
C GLU A 297 -6.54 17.14 -7.38
N GLU A 298 -5.47 17.90 -7.14
CA GLU A 298 -4.35 18.02 -8.08
C GLU A 298 -3.63 16.67 -8.23
N LEU A 299 -3.26 16.02 -7.11
CA LEU A 299 -2.65 14.68 -7.14
C LEU A 299 -3.55 13.68 -7.88
N TRP A 300 -4.84 13.65 -7.57
CA TRP A 300 -5.78 12.75 -8.22
C TRP A 300 -5.85 13.00 -9.72
N SER A 301 -6.09 14.26 -10.12
CA SER A 301 -6.28 14.63 -11.52
C SER A 301 -5.02 14.35 -12.34
N TRP A 302 -3.85 14.71 -11.79
CA TRP A 302 -2.57 14.40 -12.42
C TRP A 302 -2.38 12.88 -12.55
N THR A 303 -2.62 12.12 -11.47
CA THR A 303 -2.47 10.65 -11.46
C THR A 303 -3.35 9.99 -12.52
N VAL A 304 -4.63 10.37 -12.62
CA VAL A 304 -5.54 9.84 -13.64
C VAL A 304 -5.08 10.20 -15.05
N ASN A 305 -4.73 11.47 -15.29
CA ASN A 305 -4.29 11.93 -16.60
C ASN A 305 -2.99 11.27 -17.06
N PHE A 306 -2.06 11.04 -16.12
CA PHE A 306 -0.77 10.44 -16.39
C PHE A 306 -0.89 8.93 -16.68
N LEU A 307 -1.80 8.23 -16.00
CA LEU A 307 -1.91 6.78 -16.08
C LEU A 307 -2.84 6.27 -17.19
N ALA A 308 -3.86 7.04 -17.57
CA ALA A 308 -4.83 6.62 -18.56
C ALA A 308 -4.21 6.50 -19.96
N ALA A 309 -4.43 5.37 -20.64
CA ALA A 309 -3.95 5.16 -22.00
C ALA A 309 -4.80 5.88 -23.06
N ASP A 310 -6.08 6.13 -22.74
CA ASP A 310 -7.03 6.80 -23.62
C ASP A 310 -8.12 7.54 -22.83
N ASP A 311 -9.00 8.26 -23.55
CA ASP A 311 -10.10 9.00 -22.95
C ASP A 311 -11.14 8.11 -22.26
N LYS A 312 -11.24 6.83 -22.64
CA LYS A 312 -12.16 5.89 -22.00
C LYS A 312 -11.62 5.50 -20.63
N GLU A 313 -10.36 5.07 -20.53
CA GLU A 313 -9.70 4.80 -19.26
C GLU A 313 -9.73 6.03 -18.36
N LYS A 314 -9.45 7.22 -18.91
CA LYS A 314 -9.50 8.47 -18.16
C LYS A 314 -10.87 8.72 -17.51
N ARG A 315 -11.97 8.37 -18.19
CA ARG A 315 -13.32 8.43 -17.62
C ARG A 315 -13.54 7.34 -16.57
N ASP A 316 -13.17 6.10 -16.88
CA ASP A 316 -13.35 4.95 -15.97
C ASP A 316 -12.54 5.13 -14.66
N PHE A 317 -11.39 5.80 -14.73
CA PHE A 317 -10.51 6.04 -13.59
C PHE A 317 -11.04 7.14 -12.66
N GLN A 318 -12.05 7.92 -13.05
CA GLN A 318 -12.69 8.90 -12.16
C GLN A 318 -13.56 8.25 -11.08
N VAL A 319 -13.83 6.94 -11.18
CA VAL A 319 -14.62 6.11 -10.23
C VAL A 319 -16.10 6.47 -10.17
N ALA A 320 -16.46 7.75 -10.18
CA ALA A 320 -17.83 8.24 -10.31
C ALA A 320 -17.95 9.01 -11.63
N SER A 321 -18.86 8.56 -12.50
CA SER A 321 -19.31 9.27 -13.70
C SER A 321 -20.46 10.22 -13.39
#